data_AF-A0A951PTX6-F1
#
_entry.id   AF-A0A951PTX6-F1
#
_cell.length_a   1.000
_cell.length_b   1.000
_cell.length_c   1.000
_cell.angle_alpha   90.00
_cell.angle_beta   90.00
_cell.angle_gamma   90.00
#
_symmetry.space_group_name_H-M   'P 1'
#
loop_
_entity.id
_entity.type
_entity.pdbx_description
1 polymer ?
#
loop_
_entity_poly.entity_id
_entity_poly.type
_entity_poly.pdbx_seq_one_letter_code
_entity_poly.pdbx_strand_id
1 'polypeptide(L)'
;MEPQEFCRRWLNADQEMESARGYRSKCVDLLSQVTGIDRETINSKWGAGVKFAKMPKQYQKTLAYADMIREMLASGAKSHPDILDMVMQYLKPSR
;
A
#
# COMPACT_ATOMS: atom_id res chain seq x y z
N MET A 1 -0.31 9.19 -5.49
CA MET A 1 0.64 8.07 -5.66
C MET A 1 0.06 7.07 -6.63
N GLU A 2 0.87 6.54 -7.55
CA GLU A 2 0.40 5.57 -8.54
C GLU A 2 0.32 4.14 -7.95
N PRO A 3 -0.66 3.30 -8.35
CA PRO A 3 -0.86 1.97 -7.76
C PRO A 3 0.33 1.02 -7.95
N GLN A 4 0.93 1.03 -9.14
CA GLN A 4 2.09 0.20 -9.45
C GLN A 4 3.26 0.54 -8.52
N GLU A 5 3.54 1.84 -8.37
CA GLU A 5 4.60 2.33 -7.50
C GLU A 5 4.33 1.95 -6.04
N PHE A 6 3.09 2.15 -5.58
CA PHE A 6 2.66 1.77 -4.24
C PHE A 6 2.91 0.28 -3.98
N CYS A 7 2.39 -0.60 -4.84
CA CYS A 7 2.63 -2.04 -4.73
C CYS A 7 4.11 -2.38 -4.69
N ARG A 8 4.90 -1.81 -5.60
CA ARG A 8 6.32 -2.12 -5.72
C ARG A 8 7.05 -1.84 -4.42
N ARG A 9 6.81 -0.66 -3.83
CA ARG A 9 7.45 -0.27 -2.57
C ARG A 9 6.98 -1.12 -1.38
N TRP A 10 5.68 -1.43 -1.30
CA TRP A 10 5.12 -2.19 -0.18
C TRP A 10 5.41 -3.70 -0.23
N LEU A 11 5.52 -4.27 -1.43
CA LEU A 11 5.84 -5.67 -1.63
C LEU A 11 7.36 -5.90 -1.77
N ASN A 12 8.17 -4.84 -1.66
CA ASN A 12 9.60 -4.85 -1.92
C ASN A 12 9.95 -5.58 -3.24
N ALA A 13 9.17 -5.30 -4.28
CA ALA A 13 9.26 -6.00 -5.55
C ALA A 13 10.27 -5.35 -6.49
N ASP A 14 11.08 -6.18 -7.16
CA ASP A 14 11.88 -5.78 -8.31
C ASP A 14 11.14 -6.05 -9.63
N GLN A 15 11.80 -5.78 -10.75
CA GLN A 15 11.22 -5.92 -12.08
C GLN A 15 10.86 -7.38 -12.44
N GLU A 16 11.61 -8.35 -11.91
CA GLU A 16 11.35 -9.77 -12.12
C GLU A 16 10.09 -10.18 -11.36
N MET A 17 9.97 -9.75 -10.10
CA MET A 17 8.79 -9.96 -9.27
C MET A 17 7.55 -9.29 -9.86
N GLU A 18 7.66 -8.10 -10.44
CA GLU A 18 6.53 -7.44 -11.11
C GLU A 18 5.99 -8.24 -12.30
N SER A 19 6.88 -8.99 -12.96
CA SER A 19 6.55 -9.85 -14.10
C SER A 19 6.08 -11.25 -13.68
N ALA A 20 6.27 -11.62 -12.42
CA ALA A 20 5.96 -12.94 -11.90
C ALA A 20 4.45 -13.18 -11.80
N ARG A 21 4.06 -14.44 -12.06
CA ARG A 21 2.68 -14.89 -11.88
C ARG A 21 2.26 -14.69 -10.41
N GLY A 22 1.13 -14.01 -10.20
CA GLY A 22 0.58 -13.76 -8.87
C GLY A 22 0.95 -12.42 -8.26
N TYR A 23 1.91 -11.66 -8.82
CA TYR A 23 2.21 -10.31 -8.35
C TYR A 23 0.99 -9.38 -8.41
N ARG A 24 0.24 -9.42 -9.51
CA ARG A 24 -1.03 -8.69 -9.63
C ARG A 24 -2.01 -9.06 -8.51
N SER A 25 -2.12 -10.34 -8.14
CA SER A 25 -3.02 -10.76 -7.07
C SER A 25 -2.60 -10.14 -5.74
N LYS A 26 -1.30 -10.16 -5.42
CA LYS A 26 -0.76 -9.52 -4.21
C LYS A 26 -1.04 -8.00 -4.20
N CYS A 27 -0.93 -7.34 -5.35
CA CYS A 27 -1.32 -5.95 -5.50
C CYS A 27 -2.80 -5.73 -5.20
N VAL A 28 -3.70 -6.55 -5.76
CA VAL A 28 -5.14 -6.44 -5.53
C VAL A 28 -5.45 -6.58 -4.04
N ASP A 29 -4.80 -7.51 -3.36
CA ASP A 29 -5.00 -7.76 -1.93
C ASP A 29 -4.55 -6.56 -1.09
N LEU A 30 -3.37 -6.03 -1.38
CA LEU A 30 -2.83 -4.86 -0.71
C LEU A 30 -3.70 -3.61 -0.94
N LEU A 31 -4.08 -3.34 -2.19
CA LEU A 31 -4.93 -2.20 -2.54
C LEU A 31 -6.30 -2.32 -1.87
N SER A 32 -6.86 -3.53 -1.78
CA SER A 32 -8.12 -3.78 -1.09
C SER A 32 -8.04 -3.42 0.39
N GLN A 33 -6.98 -3.86 1.07
CA GLN A 33 -6.77 -3.56 2.50
C GLN A 33 -6.64 -2.07 2.77
N VAL A 34 -5.91 -1.35 1.93
CA VAL A 34 -5.61 0.09 2.14
C VAL A 34 -6.78 0.98 1.76
N THR A 35 -7.52 0.61 0.71
CA THR A 35 -8.62 1.45 0.20
C THR A 35 -9.99 1.06 0.73
N GLY A 36 -10.11 -0.11 1.36
CA GLY A 36 -11.39 -0.68 1.80
C GLY A 36 -12.27 -1.17 0.65
N ILE A 37 -11.76 -1.17 -0.58
CA ILE A 37 -12.51 -1.61 -1.76
C ILE A 37 -12.36 -3.11 -1.94
N ASP A 38 -13.45 -3.74 -2.33
CA ASP A 38 -13.48 -5.18 -2.60
C ASP A 38 -12.47 -5.58 -3.71
N ARG A 39 -11.90 -6.78 -3.54
CA ARG A 39 -10.89 -7.36 -4.43
C ARG A 39 -11.42 -7.54 -5.85
N GLU A 40 -12.66 -8.00 -6.00
CA GLU A 40 -13.27 -8.21 -7.32
C GLU A 40 -13.44 -6.89 -8.07
N THR A 41 -13.85 -5.83 -7.35
CA THR A 41 -13.97 -4.48 -7.89
C THR A 41 -12.62 -3.95 -8.38
N ILE A 42 -11.56 -4.07 -7.59
CA ILE A 42 -10.20 -3.67 -7.99
C ILE A 42 -9.74 -4.51 -9.19
N ASN A 43 -9.93 -5.83 -9.14
CA ASN A 43 -9.44 -6.73 -10.17
C ASN A 43 -10.14 -6.52 -11.53
N SER A 44 -11.44 -6.23 -11.53
CA SER A 44 -12.25 -6.11 -12.75
C SER A 44 -12.40 -4.68 -13.26
N LYS A 45 -12.47 -3.67 -12.38
CA LYS A 45 -12.82 -2.29 -12.76
C LYS A 45 -11.62 -1.37 -12.91
N TRP A 46 -10.51 -1.62 -12.19
CA TRP A 46 -9.36 -0.70 -12.18
C TRP A 46 -8.40 -0.89 -13.36
N GLY A 47 -8.75 -1.76 -14.31
CA GLY A 47 -7.98 -2.01 -15.51
C GLY A 47 -7.02 -3.19 -15.36
N ALA A 48 -6.61 -3.72 -16.51
CA ALA A 48 -5.72 -4.86 -16.62
C ALA A 48 -4.25 -4.49 -16.31
N GLY A 49 -3.44 -5.50 -15.99
CA GLY A 49 -2.02 -5.34 -15.70
C GLY A 49 -1.74 -4.69 -14.34
N VAL A 50 -0.48 -4.40 -14.04
CA VAL A 50 -0.05 -3.89 -12.72
C VAL A 50 -0.21 -2.38 -12.54
N LYS A 51 -0.61 -1.67 -13.60
CA LYS A 51 -0.75 -0.21 -13.62
C LYS A 51 -2.06 0.29 -13.02
N PHE A 52 -3.12 -0.54 -13.02
CA PHE A 52 -4.45 -0.15 -12.53
C PHE A 52 -4.93 1.20 -13.11
N ALA A 53 -4.81 1.38 -14.42
CA ALA A 53 -5.00 2.66 -15.12
C ALA A 53 -6.39 3.29 -14.98
N LYS A 54 -7.41 2.54 -14.52
CA LYS A 54 -8.78 3.04 -14.28
C LYS A 54 -9.08 3.29 -12.80
N MET A 55 -8.07 3.26 -11.92
CA MET A 55 -8.28 3.59 -10.51
C MET A 55 -8.82 5.02 -10.36
N PRO A 56 -9.93 5.24 -9.61
CA PRO A 56 -10.41 6.58 -9.32
C PRO A 56 -9.38 7.43 -8.56
N LYS A 57 -9.25 8.71 -8.95
CA LYS A 57 -8.22 9.62 -8.40
C LYS A 57 -8.32 9.80 -6.88
N GLN A 58 -9.49 9.65 -6.27
CA GLN A 58 -9.63 9.76 -4.81
C GLN A 58 -8.71 8.78 -4.06
N TYR A 59 -8.48 7.58 -4.59
CA TYR A 59 -7.64 6.58 -3.95
C TYR A 59 -6.15 6.89 -4.07
N GLN A 60 -5.73 7.73 -5.03
CA GLN A 60 -4.32 8.16 -5.12
C GLN A 60 -3.86 8.90 -3.86
N LYS A 61 -4.77 9.61 -3.18
CA LYS A 61 -4.50 10.29 -1.91
C LYS A 61 -4.41 9.27 -0.76
N THR A 62 -5.34 8.33 -0.70
CA THR A 62 -5.32 7.23 0.28
C THR A 62 -4.01 6.45 0.23
N LEU A 63 -3.55 6.07 -0.97
CA LEU A 63 -2.28 5.38 -1.15
C LEU A 63 -1.10 6.24 -0.68
N ALA A 64 -1.12 7.54 -0.96
CA ALA A 64 -0.06 8.46 -0.52
C ALA A 64 0.00 8.58 1.01
N TYR A 65 -1.15 8.67 1.69
CA TYR A 65 -1.19 8.70 3.15
C TYR A 65 -0.65 7.42 3.77
N ALA A 66 -1.05 6.26 3.23
CA ALA A 66 -0.53 4.97 3.70
C ALA A 66 0.98 4.88 3.50
N ASP A 67 1.49 5.27 2.32
CA ASP A 67 2.93 5.23 2.03
C ASP A 67 3.74 6.15 2.95
N MET A 68 3.24 7.36 3.20
CA MET A 68 3.85 8.32 4.12
C MET A 68 3.94 7.74 5.54
N ILE A 69 2.86 7.11 6.04
CA ILE A 69 2.88 6.44 7.34
C ILE A 69 3.94 5.33 7.35
N ARG A 70 3.99 4.49 6.31
CA ARG A 70 5.02 3.44 6.20
C ARG A 70 6.43 4.04 6.25
N GLU A 71 6.70 5.11 5.51
CA GLU A 71 8.01 5.78 5.50
C GLU A 71 8.37 6.40 6.84
N MET A 72 7.42 7.05 7.51
CA MET A 72 7.60 7.58 8.86
C MET A 72 7.92 6.48 9.86
N LEU A 73 7.21 5.36 9.82
CA LEU A 73 7.48 4.22 10.71
C LEU A 73 8.82 3.57 10.38
N ALA A 74 9.14 3.37 9.10
CA ALA A 74 10.40 2.77 8.66
C ALA A 74 11.63 3.65 8.99
N SER A 75 11.49 4.97 8.88
CA SER A 75 12.56 5.93 9.22
C SER A 75 12.64 6.13 10.73
N GLY A 76 11.50 6.28 11.40
CA GLY A 76 11.40 6.37 12.86
C GLY A 76 11.98 5.15 13.55
N ALA A 77 11.68 3.93 13.07
CA ALA A 77 12.28 2.69 13.57
C ALA A 77 13.82 2.69 13.50
N LYS A 78 14.40 3.37 12.50
CA LYS A 78 15.85 3.42 12.30
C LYS A 78 16.51 4.53 13.11
N SER A 79 15.89 5.70 13.19
CA SER A 79 16.50 6.90 13.78
C SER A 79 16.11 7.12 15.24
N HIS A 80 14.88 6.77 15.63
CA HIS A 80 14.29 7.06 16.94
C HIS A 80 13.28 5.96 17.35
N PRO A 81 13.76 4.78 17.77
CA PRO A 81 12.88 3.64 18.10
C PRO A 81 11.84 3.99 19.17
N ASP A 82 12.20 4.86 20.14
CA ASP A 82 11.31 5.29 21.22
C ASP A 82 10.08 6.08 20.72
N ILE A 83 10.24 6.85 19.63
CA ILE A 83 9.13 7.60 19.01
C ILE A 83 8.14 6.64 18.36
N LEU A 84 8.64 5.57 17.72
CA LEU A 84 7.79 4.54 17.14
C LEU A 84 6.95 3.87 18.23
N ASP A 85 7.57 3.49 19.35
CA ASP A 85 6.86 2.90 20.48
C ASP A 85 5.79 3.82 21.05
N MET A 86 6.09 5.12 21.18
CA MET A 86 5.13 6.13 21.63
C MET A 86 3.93 6.25 20.66
N VAL A 87 4.17 6.34 19.36
CA VAL A 87 3.11 6.41 18.34
C VAL A 87 2.24 5.15 18.38
N MET A 88 2.86 3.97 18.49
CA MET A 88 2.12 2.71 18.57
C MET A 88 1.29 2.59 19.85
N GLN A 89 1.75 3.15 20.97
CA GLN A 89 0.96 3.25 22.20
C GLN A 89 -0.24 4.18 22.03
N TYR A 90 -0.06 5.35 21.41
CA TYR A 90 -1.14 6.30 21.17
C TYR A 90 -2.22 5.75 20.21
N LEU A 91 -1.81 4.96 19.21
CA LEU A 91 -2.71 4.36 18.23
C LEU A 91 -3.43 3.09 18.73
N LYS A 92 -2.99 2.48 19.85
CA LYS A 92 -3.77 1.40 20.47
C LYS A 92 -5.08 1.99 20.98
N PRO A 93 -6.25 1.57 20.47
CA PRO A 93 -7.50 2.06 21.00
C PRO A 93 -7.58 1.66 22.47
N SER A 94 -7.85 2.62 23.36
CA SER A 94 -8.30 2.32 24.72
C SER A 94 -9.54 1.44 24.59
N ARG A 95 -9.38 0.16 24.94
CA ARG A 95 -10.52 -0.73 25.18
C ARG A 95 -11.23 -0.32 26.46
#